data_AF-A0A924UJK3-F1
#
_entry.id   AF-A0A924UJK3-F1
#
_cell.length_a   1.000
_cell.length_b   1.000
_cell.length_c   1.000
_cell.angle_alpha   90.00
_cell.angle_beta   90.00
_cell.angle_gamma   90.00
#
_symmetry.space_group_name_H-M   'P 1'
#
loop_
_entity.id
_entity.type
_entity.pdbx_description
1 polymer ?
#
loop_
_entity_poly.entity_id
_entity_poly.type
_entity_poly.pdbx_seq_one_letter_code
_entity_poly.pdbx_strand_id
1 'polypeptide(L)' 'MKKLNELMKEMGFNPNASDSVKEAFLKHLIKNSTGADVMTPSEKKIVTANPLKIVNFPKQLSFEFDETASPSIKKVK' A
#
# COMPACT_ATOMS: atom_id res chain seq x y z
N MET A 1 20.39 12.23 16.21
CA MET A 1 19.41 11.64 15.27
C MET A 1 18.66 10.54 15.99
N LYS A 2 17.32 10.51 15.94
CA LYS A 2 16.53 9.43 16.56
C LYS A 2 16.73 8.13 15.77
N LYS A 3 16.69 6.98 16.45
CA LYS A 3 16.76 5.68 15.76
C LYS A 3 15.41 5.39 15.08
N LEU A 4 15.43 4.67 13.96
CA LEU A 4 14.22 4.30 13.21
C LEU A 4 13.15 3.67 14.12
N ASN A 5 13.57 2.79 15.03
CA ASN A 5 12.67 2.13 15.98
C ASN A 5 11.97 3.09 16.94
N GLU A 6 12.63 4.19 17.32
CA GLU A 6 12.03 5.22 18.18
C GLU A 6 10.98 6.01 17.42
N LEU A 7 11.29 6.38 16.17
CA LEU A 7 10.34 7.07 15.29
C LEU A 7 9.09 6.21 15.03
N MET A 8 9.28 4.92 14.75
CA MET A 8 8.17 3.99 14.54
C MET A 8 7.32 3.84 15.81
N LYS A 9 7.96 3.77 16.98
CA LYS A 9 7.25 3.73 18.27
C LYS A 9 6.44 5.00 18.53
N GLU A 10 6.98 6.18 18.22
CA GLU A 10 6.27 7.47 18.34
C GLU A 10 5.04 7.54 17.43
N MET A 11 5.09 6.90 16.27
CA MET A 11 3.94 6.77 15.36
C MET A 11 2.90 5.71 15.78
N GLY A 12 3.08 5.07 16.94
CA GLY A 12 2.18 4.02 17.43
C GLY A 12 2.42 2.64 16.79
N PHE A 13 3.55 2.45 16.11
CA PHE A 13 3.88 1.16 15.50
C PHE A 13 4.37 0.18 16.57
N ASN A 14 3.90 -1.07 16.49
CA ASN A 14 4.28 -2.13 17.43
C ASN A 14 5.78 -2.47 17.28
N PRO A 15 6.63 -2.29 18.31
CA PRO A 15 8.05 -2.58 18.24
C PRO A 15 8.36 -4.07 18.02
N ASN A 16 7.44 -4.95 18.42
CA ASN A 16 7.55 -6.40 18.28
C ASN A 16 7.01 -6.92 16.94
N ALA A 17 6.67 -6.03 15.99
CA ALA A 17 6.25 -6.44 14.67
C ALA A 17 7.39 -7.14 13.89
N SER A 18 7.02 -8.06 13.01
CA SER A 18 7.95 -8.75 12.13
C SER A 18 8.64 -7.77 11.15
N ASP A 19 9.84 -8.12 10.70
CA ASP A 19 10.64 -7.25 9.84
C ASP A 19 9.93 -6.95 8.51
N SER A 20 9.15 -7.90 7.97
CA SER A 20 8.33 -7.67 6.78
C SER A 20 7.28 -6.56 6.97
N VAL A 21 6.69 -6.46 8.16
CA VAL A 21 5.71 -5.39 8.47
C VAL A 21 6.42 -4.05 8.62
N LYS A 22 7.61 -4.03 9.23
CA LYS A 22 8.44 -2.82 9.31
C LYS A 22 8.84 -2.31 7.93
N GLU A 23 9.26 -3.22 7.04
CA GLU A 23 9.60 -2.91 5.65
C GLU A 23 8.40 -2.38 4.86
N ALA A 24 7.23 -3.01 4.99
CA ALA A 24 6.00 -2.57 4.32
C ALA A 24 5.57 -1.17 4.77
N PHE A 25 5.68 -0.89 6.08
CA PHE A 25 5.41 0.42 6.63
C PHE A 25 6.38 1.48 6.06
N LEU A 26 7.68 1.15 6.01
CA LEU A 26 8.67 2.06 5.43
C LEU A 26 8.43 2.31 3.94
N LYS A 27 8.10 1.28 3.17
CA LYS A 27 7.72 1.38 1.76
C LYS A 27 6.52 2.31 1.57
N HIS A 28 5.50 2.20 2.42
CA HIS A 28 4.35 3.09 2.40
C HIS A 28 4.74 4.56 2.65
N LEU A 29 5.62 4.81 3.62
CA LEU A 29 6.10 6.16 3.92
C LEU A 29 6.89 6.77 2.76
N ILE A 30 7.77 5.99 2.12
CA ILE A 30 8.55 6.44 0.96
C ILE A 30 7.62 6.74 -0.22
N LYS A 31 6.64 5.88 -0.47
CA LYS A 31 5.65 6.09 -1.52
C LYS A 31 4.85 7.38 -1.29
N ASN A 32 4.43 7.64 -0.06
CA ASN A 32 3.70 8.87 0.26
C ASN A 32 4.57 10.13 0.18
N SER A 33 5.87 10.05 0.50
CA SER A 33 6.75 11.22 0.52
C SER A 33 7.35 11.57 -0.84
N THR A 34 7.67 10.57 -1.66
CA THR A 34 8.37 10.75 -2.94
C THR A 34 7.51 10.39 -4.16
N GLY A 35 6.40 9.68 -3.96
CA GLY A 35 5.63 9.08 -5.05
C GLY A 35 6.30 7.85 -5.69
N ALA A 36 7.54 7.50 -5.29
CA ALA A 36 8.27 6.39 -5.87
C ALA A 36 7.85 5.06 -5.26
N ASP A 37 7.59 4.06 -6.13
CA ASP A 37 7.40 2.69 -5.68
C ASP A 37 8.76 2.00 -5.57
N VAL A 38 9.10 1.54 -4.36
CA VAL A 38 10.40 0.96 -4.03
C VAL A 38 10.21 -0.49 -3.58
N MET A 39 11.06 -1.38 -4.07
CA MET A 39 11.08 -2.78 -3.62
C MET A 39 11.77 -2.92 -2.27
N THR A 40 11.13 -3.63 -1.33
CA THR A 40 11.74 -3.93 -0.03
C THR A 40 12.83 -5.00 -0.14
N PRO A 41 13.76 -5.09 0.82
CA PRO A 41 14.76 -6.15 0.85
C PRO A 41 14.15 -7.57 0.86
N SER A 42 13.05 -7.79 1.59
CA SER A 42 12.35 -9.07 1.59
C SER A 42 11.75 -9.38 0.21
N GLU A 43 11.13 -8.40 -0.45
CA GLU A 43 10.61 -8.55 -1.81
C GLU A 43 11.74 -8.87 -2.81
N LYS A 44 12.88 -8.17 -2.71
CA LYS A 44 14.06 -8.45 -3.55
C LYS A 44 14.56 -9.88 -3.39
N LYS A 45 14.65 -10.39 -2.15
CA LYS A 45 15.05 -11.79 -1.88
C LYS A 45 14.10 -12.79 -2.56
N ILE A 46 12.79 -12.54 -2.49
CA ILE A 46 11.77 -13.40 -3.10
C ILE A 46 11.90 -13.39 -4.63
N VAL A 47 12.10 -12.21 -5.23
CA VAL A 47 12.28 -12.08 -6.69
C VAL A 47 13.56 -12.74 -7.16
N THR A 48 14.67 -12.59 -6.42
CA THR A 48 15.93 -13.29 -6.74
C THR A 48 15.80 -14.81 -6.63
N ALA A 49 15.01 -15.30 -5.66
CA ALA A 49 14.79 -16.72 -5.48
C ALA A 49 13.81 -17.33 -6.50
N ASN A 50 12.91 -16.51 -7.08
CA ASN A 50 11.88 -16.97 -8.00
C ASN A 50 11.76 -16.01 -9.20
N PRO A 51 12.76 -15.99 -10.10
CA PRO A 51 12.81 -15.04 -11.22
C PRO A 51 11.68 -15.20 -12.24
N LEU A 52 11.02 -16.37 -12.29
CA LEU A 52 9.88 -16.63 -13.18
C LEU A 52 8.54 -16.11 -12.62
N LYS A 53 8.48 -15.70 -11.35
CA LYS A 53 7.24 -15.22 -10.71
C LYS A 53 7.09 -13.72 -10.95
N ILE A 54 7.04 -13.33 -12.23
CA ILE A 54 6.67 -11.97 -12.62
C ILE A 54 5.19 -11.82 -12.27
N VAL A 55 4.88 -10.87 -11.38
CA VAL A 55 3.51 -10.62 -10.91
C VAL A 55 2.75 -9.93 -12.04
N ASN A 56 2.23 -10.72 -12.97
CA ASN A 56 1.31 -10.23 -13.99
C ASN A 56 -0.04 -9.99 -13.31
N PHE A 57 -0.24 -8.78 -12.78
CA PHE A 57 -1.53 -8.41 -12.21
C PHE A 57 -2.56 -8.40 -13.34
N PRO A 58 -3.68 -9.16 -13.23
CA PRO A 58 -4.74 -9.07 -14.21
C PRO A 58 -5.23 -7.63 -14.26
N LYS A 59 -5.53 -7.13 -15.46
CA LYS A 59 -6.09 -5.79 -15.67
C LYS A 59 -7.33 -5.65 -14.78
N GLN A 60 -7.25 -4.82 -13.73
CA GLN A 60 -8.39 -4.56 -12.85
C GLN A 60 -9.53 -3.97 -13.69
N LEU A 61 -10.75 -4.45 -13.43
CA LEU A 61 -11.96 -3.83 -13.96
C LEU A 61 -12.09 -2.43 -13.35
N SER A 62 -12.13 -1.40 -14.19
CA SER A 62 -12.51 -0.05 -13.78
C SER A 62 -14.04 0.03 -13.71
N PHE A 63 -14.57 0.48 -12.58
CA PHE A 63 -15.98 0.83 -12.45
C PHE A 63 -16.11 2.33 -12.69
N GLU A 64 -16.70 2.70 -13.81
CA GLU A 64 -17.18 4.06 -14.04
C GLU A 64 -18.53 4.19 -13.32
N PHE A 65 -18.58 5.02 -12.27
CA PHE A 65 -19.84 5.40 -11.65
C PHE A 65 -20.51 6.43 -12.56
N ASP A 66 -21.57 6.02 -13.24
CA ASP A 66 -22.41 6.93 -14.02
C ASP A 66 -23.20 7.83 -13.05
N GLU A 67 -22.76 9.08 -12.89
CA GLU A 67 -23.40 10.08 -12.00
C GLU A 67 -24.86 10.39 -12.41
N THR A 68 -25.30 9.93 -13.59
CA THR A 68 -26.65 10.19 -14.11
C THR A 68 -27.72 9.28 -13.49
N ALA A 69 -27.36 8.24 -12.74
CA ALA A 69 -28.29 7.27 -12.17
C ALA A 69 -28.79 7.63 -10.75
N SER A 70 -28.93 8.92 -10.41
CA SER A 70 -29.62 9.31 -9.17
C SER A 70 -31.14 9.28 -9.38
N PRO A 71 -31.90 8.39 -8.71
CA PRO A 71 -33.35 8.40 -8.82
C PRO A 71 -33.89 9.67 -8.15
N SER A 72 -34.42 10.60 -8.94
CA SER A 72 -35.15 11.75 -8.40
C SER A 72 -36.35 11.25 -7.59
N ILE A 73 -36.26 11.36 -6.26
CA ILE A 73 -37.37 11.04 -5.37
C ILE A 73 -38.43 12.11 -5.56
N LYS A 74 -39.46 11.82 -6.36
CA LYS A 74 -40.63 12.70 -6.50
C LYS A 74 -41.36 12.73 -5.16
N LYS A 75 -41.35 13.88 -4.47
CA LYS A 75 -42.22 14.11 -3.32
C LYS A 75 -43.67 14.14 -3.79
N VAL A 76 -44.45 13.14 -3.38
CA VAL A 76 -45.90 13.14 -3.53
C VAL A 76 -46.47 14.14 -2.52
N LYS A 77 -47.32 15.04 -3.01
CA LYS A 77 -47.95 16.14 -2.27
C LYS A 77 -49.18 15.65 -1.50
#